data_AF-A0AAD8AZ56-F1
#
_entry.id   AF-A0AAD8AZ56-F1
#
_cell.length_a   1.000
_cell.length_b   1.000
_cell.length_c   1.000
_cell.angle_alpha   90.00
_cell.angle_beta   90.00
_cell.angle_gamma   90.00
#
_symmetry.space_group_name_H-M   'P 1'
#
loop_
_entity.id
_entity.type
_entity.pdbx_description
1 polymer ?
#
loop_
_entity_poly.entity_id
_entity_poly.type
_entity_poly.pdbx_seq_one_letter_code
_entity_poly.pdbx_strand_id
1 'polypeptide(L)' 'QDIESRLSNFDIDVFNHDPRQEANFPNISGQVCYNQTNFLCLGTYNLTCSVPIVGRYVRLVM' A
#
# COMPACT_ATOMS: atom_id res chain seq x y z
N GLN A 1 -6.89 -12.50 -21.87
CA GLN A 1 -6.48 -12.38 -20.46
C GLN A 1 -6.61 -10.92 -20.11
N ASP A 2 -7.64 -10.56 -19.36
CA ASP A 2 -7.98 -9.16 -19.08
C ASP A 2 -6.91 -8.46 -18.26
N ILE A 3 -6.49 -7.30 -18.74
CA ILE A 3 -5.56 -6.40 -18.07
C ILE A 3 -6.22 -5.79 -16.82
N GLU A 4 -7.55 -5.76 -16.79
CA GLU A 4 -8.39 -5.15 -15.73
C GLU A 4 -8.35 -5.90 -14.39
N SER A 5 -7.88 -7.16 -14.35
CA SER A 5 -7.81 -7.94 -13.10
C SER A 5 -6.45 -7.87 -12.40
N ARG A 6 -5.54 -6.97 -12.81
CA ARG A 6 -4.17 -6.92 -12.31
C ARG A 6 -3.99 -5.81 -11.28
N LEU A 7 -3.24 -6.12 -10.24
CA LEU A 7 -2.85 -5.15 -9.23
C LEU A 7 -1.99 -4.06 -9.89
N SER A 8 -2.43 -2.81 -9.82
CA SER A 8 -1.77 -1.64 -10.42
C SER A 8 -2.07 -0.39 -9.61
N ASN A 9 -1.23 0.64 -9.72
CA ASN A 9 -1.48 1.97 -9.14
C ASN A 9 -1.81 1.92 -7.66
N PHE A 10 -0.98 1.24 -6.88
CA PHE A 10 -1.22 1.07 -5.45
C PHE A 10 -0.10 1.65 -4.60
N ASP A 11 -0.50 2.08 -3.41
CA ASP A 11 0.40 2.54 -2.35
C ASP A 11 0.42 1.54 -1.20
N ILE A 12 1.58 1.46 -0.54
CA ILE A 12 1.72 0.77 0.74
C ILE A 12 1.92 1.82 1.82
N ASP A 13 0.89 1.99 2.64
CA ASP A 13 0.88 2.87 3.80
C ASP A 13 1.23 2.11 5.07
N VAL A 14 1.94 2.78 5.97
CA VAL A 14 2.28 2.27 7.29
C VAL A 14 1.75 3.21 8.38
N PHE A 15 1.09 2.64 9.39
CA PHE A 15 0.58 3.35 10.55
C PHE A 15 1.12 2.75 11.85
N ASN A 16 1.33 3.62 12.86
CA ASN A 16 1.73 3.22 14.21
C ASN A 16 0.56 2.65 15.03
N HIS A 17 -0.66 3.12 14.75
CA HIS A 17 -1.90 2.71 15.41
C HIS A 17 -2.89 2.22 14.36
N ASP A 18 -3.98 1.57 14.79
CA ASP A 18 -4.97 1.02 13.86
C ASP A 18 -5.70 2.16 13.14
N PRO A 19 -5.49 2.36 11.82
CA PRO A 19 -6.08 3.49 11.10
C PRO A 19 -7.60 3.43 11.04
N ARG A 20 -8.22 2.26 11.28
CA ARG A 20 -9.69 2.09 11.26
C ARG A 20 -10.39 2.75 12.43
N GLN A 21 -9.64 3.13 13.47
CA GLN A 21 -10.16 3.82 14.65
C GLN A 21 -10.19 5.35 14.46
N GLU A 22 -9.56 5.86 13.41
CA GLU A 22 -9.54 7.29 13.10
C GLU A 22 -10.85 7.72 12.46
N ALA A 23 -11.37 8.89 12.89
CA ALA A 23 -12.66 9.41 12.42
C ALA A 23 -12.72 9.62 10.90
N ASN A 24 -11.56 9.84 10.27
CA ASN A 24 -11.45 10.16 8.85
C ASN A 24 -11.11 8.93 7.99
N PHE A 25 -11.11 7.72 8.55
CA PHE A 25 -10.88 6.51 7.77
C PHE A 25 -11.98 6.30 6.70
N PRO A 26 -11.64 5.94 5.44
CA PRO A 26 -10.31 5.58 4.92
C PRO A 26 -9.48 6.75 4.38
N ASN A 27 -9.99 7.97 4.40
CA ASN A 27 -9.39 9.21 3.86
C ASN A 27 -8.27 9.79 4.74
N ILE A 28 -7.41 8.92 5.25
CA ILE A 28 -6.17 9.26 5.94
C ILE A 28 -5.02 8.55 5.24
N SER A 29 -3.83 9.14 5.23
CA SER A 29 -2.63 8.50 4.69
C SER A 29 -1.64 8.27 5.82
N GLY A 30 -1.00 7.10 5.78
CA GLY A 30 0.09 6.78 6.69
C GLY A 30 1.42 7.30 6.16
N GLN A 31 2.51 6.75 6.67
CA GLN A 31 3.79 6.85 5.99
C GLN A 31 3.74 5.96 4.74
N VAL A 32 3.71 6.58 3.56
CA VAL A 32 3.84 5.86 2.29
C VAL A 32 5.26 5.33 2.19
N CYS A 33 5.42 4.01 2.18
CA CYS A 33 6.73 3.37 2.11
C CYS A 33 7.09 2.92 0.68
N TYR A 34 6.07 2.67 -0.14
CA TYR A 34 6.20 2.15 -1.49
C TYR A 34 5.02 2.62 -2.35
N ASN A 35 5.32 2.98 -3.60
CA ASN A 35 4.35 3.42 -4.60
C ASN A 35 4.59 2.62 -5.89
N GLN A 36 3.56 1.92 -6.37
CA GLN A 36 3.58 1.15 -7.60
C GLN A 36 2.79 1.88 -8.68
N THR A 37 3.47 2.46 -9.67
CA THR A 37 2.83 3.22 -10.77
C THR A 37 2.46 2.40 -11.99
N ASN A 38 2.98 1.19 -12.13
CA ASN A 38 2.80 0.37 -13.33
C ASN A 38 1.99 -0.90 -13.05
N PHE A 39 1.42 -1.49 -14.10
CA PHE A 39 0.79 -2.81 -13.98
C PHE A 39 1.82 -3.86 -13.59
N LEU A 40 1.49 -4.66 -12.57
CA LEU A 40 2.24 -5.87 -12.28
C LEU A 40 1.75 -7.00 -13.20
N CYS A 41 2.70 -7.75 -13.74
CA CYS A 41 2.40 -9.00 -14.44
C CYS A 41 2.04 -10.10 -13.45
N LEU A 42 1.61 -11.26 -13.95
CA LEU A 42 1.41 -12.43 -13.09
C LEU A 42 2.78 -12.86 -12.53
N GLY A 43 2.91 -12.90 -11.22
CA GLY A 43 4.15 -13.28 -10.56
C GLY A 43 4.17 -12.99 -9.07
N THR A 44 5.28 -13.35 -8.43
CA THR A 44 5.57 -12.96 -7.05
C THR A 44 6.53 -11.78 -7.06
N TYR A 45 6.21 -10.74 -6.31
CA TYR A 45 7.00 -9.51 -6.25
C TYR A 45 7.51 -9.29 -4.83
N ASN A 46 8.82 -9.07 -4.71
CA ASN A 46 9.43 -8.60 -3.47
C ASN A 46 9.49 -7.08 -3.54
N LEU A 47 8.65 -6.43 -2.76
CA LEU A 47 8.60 -4.97 -2.65
C LEU A 47 9.37 -4.56 -1.39
N THR A 48 10.32 -3.65 -1.56
CA THR A 48 11.15 -3.13 -0.48
C THR A 48 10.85 -1.67 -0.28
N CYS A 49 10.46 -1.27 0.93
CA CYS A 49 10.34 0.14 1.27
C CYS A 49 11.72 0.79 1.25
N SER A 50 11.84 1.98 0.66
CA SER A 50 13.13 2.71 0.55
C SER A 50 13.64 3.23 1.89
N VAL A 51 12.75 3.34 2.88
CA VAL A 51 13.04 3.77 4.24
C VAL A 51 12.60 2.69 5.24
N PRO A 52 13.28 2.56 6.39
CA PRO A 52 12.85 1.66 7.44
C PRO A 52 11.40 1.94 7.85
N ILE A 53 10.62 0.87 7.94
CA ILE A 53 9.24 0.96 8.41
C ILE A 53 9.25 1.09 9.92
N VAL A 54 8.63 2.17 10.43
CA VAL A 54 8.30 2.30 11.85
C VAL A 54 6.78 2.30 11.96
N GLY A 55 6.20 1.14 12.27
CA GLY A 55 4.75 0.99 12.40
C GLY A 55 4.29 -0.44 12.67
N ARG A 56 3.00 -0.57 12.97
CA ARG A 56 2.34 -1.84 13.33
C ARG A 56 1.33 -2.31 12.30
N TYR A 57 0.76 -1.38 11.53
CA TYR A 57 -0.30 -1.67 10.57
C TYR A 57 0.16 -1.27 9.17
N VAL A 58 0.01 -2.19 8.23
CA VAL A 58 0.30 -1.97 6.80
C VAL A 58 -1.02 -2.01 6.03
N ARG A 59 -1.22 -1.02 5.16
CA ARG A 59 -2.42 -0.93 4.32
C ARG A 59 -1.98 -0.81 2.86
N LEU A 60 -2.58 -1.63 2.00
CA LEU A 60 -2.44 -1.51 0.56
C LEU A 60 -3.64 -0.70 0.04
N VAL A 61 -3.39 0.42 -0.63
CA VAL A 61 -4.40 1.36 -1.13
C VAL A 61 -4.39 1.30 -2.65
N MET A 62 -5.55 1.11 -3.29
CA MET A 62 -5.76 1.06 -4.73
C MET A 62 -6.85 2.04 -5.16
#